data_AF-A0A3D5EKS7-F1
#
_entry.id   AF-A0A3D5EKS7-F1
#
_cell.length_a   1.000
_cell.length_b   1.000
_cell.length_c   1.000
_cell.angle_alpha   90.00
_cell.angle_beta   90.00
_cell.angle_gamma   90.00
#
_symmetry.space_group_name_H-M   'P 1'
#
loop_
_entity.id
_entity.type
_entity.pdbx_description
1 polymer ?
#
loop_
_entity_poly.entity_id
_entity_poly.type
_entity_poly.pdbx_seq_one_letter_code
_entity_poly.pdbx_strand_id
1 'polypeptide(L)'
;MTNQSIPTTYLPLEKFHIVPVKSLSPSELKVSAKRTNRDREKISHTTKLNAIAKYLGIKGGFANYEREYRESIIPFMESYNLKRYKNLVEHSKPGDYKLYFPFSRQDVSERLFYGDNTPPKKLFTGHNFDFTGVLGWHSIDLYEVLQSDPDWCEIIINNYHVKRSANKDFDCTLLPERQQYLLELDVETTITLTSIDKGARGNFEHQRELNQTAVKAENQVSVRIIDLILLQNRGSSSCTHHLLGNTLTESPEHTGQIKLYAPKSMNKEKFNEDFKSDCYLQQLQTKRFRESDLGWVTVIPYNQNLIFVYDGHGNYDFFIKNQRDKEFNHQLFGSKLKRADIPSFIEDYRFERWDYFEYQGHRESDNHLAEQHFYNTGGSQGNYPGNRTILRKYYQDKGIYHPQHRTTNIRSNDFNHVVVDGKEMMISELITIRELIDFLNKNEDYVNYRQGDSLGPTNSDKDLDLPASCTFFDVLSYINWLENKSKLPLRLLSYEEYKSLRNNEFSNPNRGQGSDMNFFKPTGEKYASHPPYMAQNDFDNLHL
;
A
#
# COMPACT_ATOMS: atom_id res chain seq x y z
N MET A 1 -11.09 -20.21 -20.15
CA MET A 1 -12.22 -19.29 -19.93
C MET A 1 -12.26 -18.93 -18.45
N THR A 2 -11.60 -17.83 -18.07
CA THR A 2 -11.63 -17.35 -16.68
C THR A 2 -13.00 -16.73 -16.42
N ASN A 3 -13.73 -17.28 -15.46
CA ASN A 3 -14.90 -16.61 -14.87
C ASN A 3 -14.42 -15.23 -14.36
N GLN A 4 -14.68 -14.16 -15.12
CA GLN A 4 -14.40 -12.80 -14.67
C GLN A 4 -15.40 -12.48 -13.56
N SER A 5 -15.05 -12.84 -12.32
CA SER A 5 -15.82 -12.50 -11.15
C SER A 5 -15.93 -10.99 -11.05
N ILE A 6 -17.15 -10.47 -10.99
CA ILE A 6 -17.42 -9.05 -10.76
C ILE A 6 -16.66 -8.61 -9.49
N PRO A 7 -15.77 -7.59 -9.56
CA PRO A 7 -14.98 -7.17 -8.43
C PRO A 7 -15.92 -6.66 -7.34
N THR A 8 -15.58 -6.99 -6.09
CA THR A 8 -16.32 -6.47 -4.94
C THR A 8 -15.70 -5.14 -4.53
N THR A 9 -16.54 -4.14 -4.36
CA THR A 9 -16.16 -2.83 -3.83
C THR A 9 -16.82 -2.66 -2.47
N TYR A 10 -16.16 -1.97 -1.53
CA TYR A 10 -16.67 -1.83 -0.17
C TYR A 10 -17.08 -0.39 0.12
N LEU A 11 -18.28 -0.21 0.68
CA LEU A 11 -18.77 1.09 1.12
C LEU A 11 -18.60 1.23 2.64
N PRO A 12 -17.74 2.15 3.12
CA PRO A 12 -17.66 2.47 4.53
C PRO A 12 -18.87 3.33 4.92
N LEU A 13 -19.75 2.75 5.72
CA LEU A 13 -20.90 3.44 6.30
C LEU A 13 -20.57 3.96 7.70
N GLU A 14 -21.45 4.84 8.19
CA GLU A 14 -21.44 5.30 9.57
C GLU A 14 -21.44 4.13 10.57
N LYS A 15 -20.94 4.37 11.78
CA LYS A 15 -20.85 3.37 12.85
C LYS A 15 -20.02 2.14 12.45
N PHE A 16 -19.04 2.32 11.57
CA PHE A 16 -18.05 1.31 11.18
C PHE A 16 -18.67 0.07 10.56
N HIS A 17 -19.69 0.27 9.73
CA HIS A 17 -20.29 -0.79 8.93
C HIS A 17 -19.69 -0.77 7.53
N ILE A 18 -19.49 -1.96 6.94
CA ILE A 18 -18.84 -2.12 5.64
C ILE A 18 -19.78 -2.93 4.76
N VAL A 19 -20.23 -2.35 3.65
CA VAL A 19 -21.14 -3.03 2.72
C VAL A 19 -20.38 -3.48 1.48
N PRO A 20 -20.30 -4.80 1.19
CA PRO A 20 -19.75 -5.27 -0.07
C PRO A 20 -20.76 -5.06 -1.21
N VAL A 21 -20.38 -4.35 -2.25
CA VAL A 21 -21.19 -4.03 -3.44
C VAL A 21 -20.54 -4.65 -4.67
N LYS A 22 -21.35 -5.40 -5.42
CA LYS A 22 -20.96 -6.00 -6.72
C LYS A 22 -21.77 -5.44 -7.88
N SER A 23 -22.98 -4.97 -7.63
CA SER A 23 -23.92 -4.53 -8.65
C SER A 23 -24.78 -3.40 -8.12
N LEU A 24 -25.30 -2.58 -9.02
CA LEU A 24 -26.28 -1.53 -8.74
C LEU A 24 -27.72 -2.07 -8.73
N SER A 25 -27.97 -3.33 -9.10
CA SER A 25 -29.35 -3.82 -9.11
C SER A 25 -29.95 -3.83 -7.69
N PRO A 26 -31.22 -3.45 -7.50
CA PRO A 26 -31.81 -3.40 -6.17
C PRO A 26 -31.83 -4.76 -5.45
N SER A 27 -31.96 -5.86 -6.18
CA SER A 27 -31.88 -7.20 -5.61
C SER A 27 -30.50 -7.50 -5.04
N GLU A 28 -29.43 -7.18 -5.75
CA GLU A 28 -28.05 -7.38 -5.29
C GLU A 28 -27.73 -6.44 -4.12
N LEU A 29 -28.18 -5.19 -4.14
CA LEU A 29 -27.97 -4.28 -3.01
C LEU A 29 -28.70 -4.74 -1.74
N LYS A 30 -29.85 -5.42 -1.86
CA LYS A 30 -30.50 -6.10 -0.72
C LYS A 30 -29.66 -7.25 -0.18
N VAL A 31 -28.97 -7.99 -1.05
CA VAL A 31 -28.01 -9.04 -0.62
C VAL A 31 -26.80 -8.41 0.05
N SER A 32 -26.24 -7.33 -0.51
CA SER A 32 -25.13 -6.54 0.05
C SER A 32 -25.44 -6.02 1.45
N ALA A 33 -26.65 -5.49 1.68
CA ALA A 33 -27.10 -5.02 2.99
C ALA A 33 -27.21 -6.16 4.04
N LYS A 34 -27.50 -7.39 3.62
CA LYS A 34 -27.47 -8.57 4.50
C LYS A 34 -26.04 -9.00 4.84
N ARG A 35 -25.11 -8.87 3.89
CA ARG A 35 -23.69 -9.23 4.02
C ARG A 35 -22.81 -8.14 4.64
N THR A 36 -23.40 -7.07 5.16
CA THR A 36 -22.66 -5.99 5.81
C THR A 36 -21.86 -6.49 7.00
N ASN A 37 -20.55 -6.30 6.96
CA ASN A 37 -19.68 -6.47 8.12
C ASN A 37 -19.72 -5.21 9.00
N ARG A 38 -19.37 -5.36 10.27
CA ARG A 38 -19.51 -4.30 11.27
C ARG A 38 -18.52 -4.50 12.39
N ASP A 39 -18.28 -3.41 13.10
CA ASP A 39 -17.61 -3.42 14.40
C ASP A 39 -18.50 -4.04 15.51
N ARG A 40 -19.22 -3.22 16.28
CA ARG A 40 -20.05 -3.66 17.42
C ARG A 40 -21.52 -3.35 17.22
N GLU A 41 -21.79 -2.13 16.78
CA GLU A 41 -23.15 -1.62 16.76
C GLU A 41 -24.03 -2.39 15.77
N LYS A 42 -25.29 -2.66 16.13
CA LYS A 42 -26.26 -3.26 15.22
C LYS A 42 -27.13 -2.16 14.62
N ILE A 43 -27.09 -2.02 13.30
CA ILE A 43 -28.07 -1.20 12.58
C ILE A 43 -29.07 -2.08 11.84
N SER A 44 -30.32 -1.60 11.73
CA SER A 44 -31.40 -2.32 11.07
C SER A 44 -31.11 -2.52 9.58
N HIS A 45 -31.72 -3.55 8.96
CA HIS A 45 -31.59 -3.79 7.53
C HIS A 45 -32.05 -2.58 6.68
N THR A 46 -33.16 -1.94 7.06
CA THR A 46 -33.68 -0.74 6.40
C THR A 46 -32.71 0.43 6.49
N THR A 47 -32.04 0.61 7.64
CA THR A 47 -31.00 1.65 7.82
C THR A 47 -29.84 1.42 6.86
N LYS A 48 -29.39 0.16 6.71
CA LYS A 48 -28.31 -0.19 5.76
C LYS A 48 -28.71 0.13 4.31
N LEU A 49 -29.91 -0.25 3.91
CA LEU A 49 -30.43 0.03 2.57
C LEU A 49 -30.50 1.53 2.28
N ASN A 50 -31.01 2.32 3.22
CA ASN A 50 -31.09 3.77 3.08
C ASN A 50 -29.69 4.42 3.05
N ALA A 51 -28.74 3.89 3.83
CA ALA A 51 -27.35 4.34 3.80
C ALA A 51 -26.68 4.05 2.45
N ILE A 52 -26.92 2.86 1.85
CA ILE A 52 -26.45 2.52 0.50
C ILE A 52 -27.03 3.49 -0.53
N ALA A 53 -28.35 3.74 -0.52
CA ALA A 53 -28.99 4.68 -1.43
C ALA A 53 -28.39 6.09 -1.32
N LYS A 54 -28.17 6.58 -0.10
CA LYS A 54 -27.49 7.86 0.17
C LYS A 54 -26.07 7.88 -0.40
N TYR A 55 -25.32 6.77 -0.25
CA TYR A 55 -23.95 6.65 -0.76
C TYR A 55 -23.87 6.73 -2.28
N LEU A 56 -24.90 6.22 -2.98
CA LEU A 56 -25.05 6.30 -4.43
C LEU A 56 -25.59 7.67 -4.91
N GLY A 57 -25.76 8.64 -4.00
CA GLY A 57 -26.24 9.98 -4.31
C GLY A 57 -27.77 10.10 -4.39
N ILE A 58 -28.52 9.08 -3.99
CA ILE A 58 -29.98 9.03 -4.14
C ILE A 58 -30.69 9.44 -2.84
N LYS A 59 -31.54 10.46 -2.93
CA LYS A 59 -32.36 10.96 -1.81
C LYS A 59 -33.64 10.12 -1.66
N GLY A 60 -34.32 10.18 -0.51
CA GLY A 60 -35.61 9.50 -0.31
C GLY A 60 -35.52 8.00 0.04
N GLY A 61 -34.32 7.50 0.35
CA GLY A 61 -34.12 6.13 0.80
C GLY A 61 -34.22 5.07 -0.31
N PHE A 62 -34.23 3.80 0.10
CA PHE A 62 -34.08 2.69 -0.84
C PHE A 62 -35.29 2.44 -1.74
N ALA A 63 -36.50 2.80 -1.29
CA ALA A 63 -37.69 2.75 -2.15
C ALA A 63 -37.55 3.73 -3.34
N ASN A 64 -37.00 4.92 -3.11
CA ASN A 64 -36.71 5.85 -4.19
C ASN A 64 -35.57 5.35 -5.08
N TYR A 65 -34.56 4.69 -4.50
CA TYR A 65 -33.50 4.03 -5.27
C TYR A 65 -34.07 2.99 -6.25
N GLU A 66 -35.02 2.15 -5.84
CA GLU A 66 -35.64 1.17 -6.73
C GLU A 66 -36.37 1.81 -7.92
N ARG A 67 -37.00 2.96 -7.68
CA ARG A 67 -37.62 3.76 -8.73
C ARG A 67 -36.58 4.36 -9.66
N GLU A 68 -35.58 5.05 -9.12
CA GLU A 68 -34.53 5.71 -9.90
C GLU A 68 -33.68 4.71 -10.69
N TYR A 69 -33.46 3.51 -10.15
CA TYR A 69 -32.79 2.45 -10.88
C TYR A 69 -33.53 2.10 -12.18
N ARG A 70 -34.86 1.93 -12.12
CA ARG A 70 -35.68 1.58 -13.28
C ARG A 70 -35.91 2.75 -14.22
N GLU A 71 -36.17 3.94 -13.69
CA GLU A 71 -36.64 5.10 -14.45
C GLU A 71 -35.51 6.02 -14.91
N SER A 72 -34.30 5.88 -14.37
CA SER A 72 -33.17 6.78 -14.69
C SER A 72 -31.86 6.05 -14.94
N ILE A 73 -31.41 5.16 -14.04
CA ILE A 73 -30.12 4.46 -14.21
C ILE A 73 -30.15 3.53 -15.43
N ILE A 74 -31.17 2.69 -15.58
CA ILE A 74 -31.28 1.79 -16.74
C ILE A 74 -31.40 2.59 -18.05
N PRO A 75 -32.31 3.58 -18.20
CA PRO A 75 -32.35 4.43 -19.39
C PRO A 75 -31.03 5.16 -19.68
N PHE A 76 -30.34 5.64 -18.64
CA PHE A 76 -29.02 6.26 -18.78
C PHE A 76 -28.01 5.26 -19.37
N MET A 77 -27.93 4.05 -18.80
CA MET A 77 -27.06 3.00 -19.31
C MET A 77 -27.38 2.64 -20.76
N GLU A 78 -28.66 2.55 -21.12
CA GLU A 78 -29.11 2.30 -22.49
C GLU A 78 -28.69 3.43 -23.45
N SER A 79 -28.85 4.69 -23.04
CA SER A 79 -28.50 5.87 -23.86
C SER A 79 -27.00 5.94 -24.20
N TYR A 80 -26.14 5.37 -23.35
CA TYR A 80 -24.70 5.27 -23.55
C TYR A 80 -24.24 3.87 -24.01
N ASN A 81 -25.16 2.98 -24.38
CA ASN A 81 -24.87 1.62 -24.85
C ASN A 81 -24.06 0.77 -23.83
N LEU A 82 -24.29 0.97 -22.53
CA LEU A 82 -23.64 0.26 -21.43
C LEU A 82 -24.30 -1.11 -21.19
N LYS A 83 -23.86 -2.13 -21.95
CA LYS A 83 -24.52 -3.43 -22.03
C LYS A 83 -23.99 -4.47 -21.06
N ARG A 84 -22.66 -4.59 -20.96
CA ARG A 84 -22.01 -5.69 -20.22
C ARG A 84 -21.07 -5.17 -19.16
N TYR A 85 -21.30 -5.54 -17.91
CA TYR A 85 -20.36 -5.23 -16.84
C TYR A 85 -19.02 -5.97 -17.08
N LYS A 86 -17.90 -5.25 -16.98
CA LYS A 86 -16.54 -5.80 -17.06
C LYS A 86 -15.61 -4.99 -16.15
N ASN A 87 -14.60 -5.63 -15.56
CA ASN A 87 -13.56 -4.91 -14.84
C ASN A 87 -12.70 -4.12 -15.85
N LEU A 88 -12.87 -2.79 -15.87
CA LEU A 88 -12.19 -1.90 -16.81
C LEU A 88 -10.90 -1.27 -16.24
N VAL A 89 -10.40 -1.76 -15.11
CA VAL A 89 -9.10 -1.34 -14.53
C VAL A 89 -8.05 -2.44 -14.51
N GLU A 90 -8.45 -3.69 -14.76
CA GLU A 90 -7.54 -4.82 -14.84
C GLU A 90 -6.96 -4.96 -16.26
N HIS A 91 -5.66 -5.23 -16.33
CA HIS A 91 -4.98 -5.53 -17.58
C HIS A 91 -5.36 -6.95 -18.03
N SER A 92 -6.06 -7.05 -19.15
CA SER A 92 -6.36 -8.36 -19.76
C SER A 92 -5.16 -9.00 -20.45
N LYS A 93 -4.12 -8.20 -20.74
CA LYS A 93 -2.84 -8.62 -21.33
C LYS A 93 -1.67 -7.97 -20.58
N PRO A 94 -1.38 -8.38 -19.33
CA PRO A 94 -0.47 -7.64 -18.43
C PRO A 94 1.01 -7.68 -18.80
N GLY A 95 1.44 -8.61 -19.66
CA GLY A 95 2.86 -8.90 -19.89
C GLY A 95 3.52 -9.56 -18.68
N ASP A 96 4.66 -10.23 -18.89
CA ASP A 96 5.40 -10.89 -17.81
C ASP A 96 6.21 -9.88 -16.97
N TYR A 97 6.65 -8.79 -17.60
CA TYR A 97 7.44 -7.74 -16.98
C TYR A 97 6.72 -6.39 -17.11
N LYS A 98 5.91 -6.06 -16.11
CA LYS A 98 4.99 -4.92 -16.13
C LYS A 98 5.72 -3.57 -16.32
N LEU A 99 5.60 -2.99 -17.51
CA LEU A 99 5.95 -1.59 -17.78
C LEU A 99 5.07 -0.60 -17.00
N TYR A 100 3.82 -0.99 -16.78
CA TYR A 100 2.77 -0.18 -16.19
C TYR A 100 1.97 -1.06 -15.23
N PHE A 101 1.73 -0.58 -14.01
CA PHE A 101 0.97 -1.33 -13.00
C PHE A 101 -0.50 -0.92 -13.06
N PRO A 102 -1.43 -1.89 -12.96
CA PRO A 102 -2.85 -1.56 -12.88
C PRO A 102 -3.13 -0.82 -11.56
N PHE A 103 -3.92 0.25 -11.64
CA PHE A 103 -4.42 0.94 -10.45
C PHE A 103 -5.52 0.14 -9.78
N SER A 104 -5.67 0.34 -8.46
CA SER A 104 -6.84 -0.19 -7.77
C SER A 104 -8.10 0.57 -8.20
N ARG A 105 -9.26 -0.06 -8.01
CA ARG A 105 -10.54 0.63 -8.20
C ARG A 105 -10.73 1.80 -7.23
N GLN A 106 -10.06 1.76 -6.09
CA GLN A 106 -10.10 2.84 -5.11
C GLN A 106 -9.32 4.05 -5.65
N ASP A 107 -8.10 3.84 -6.16
CA ASP A 107 -7.28 4.93 -6.72
C ASP A 107 -8.02 5.63 -7.87
N VAL A 108 -8.63 4.86 -8.79
CA VAL A 108 -9.41 5.42 -9.89
C VAL A 108 -10.64 6.19 -9.39
N SER A 109 -11.39 5.65 -8.43
CA SER A 109 -12.53 6.37 -7.84
C SER A 109 -12.08 7.67 -7.19
N GLU A 110 -11.04 7.63 -6.37
CA GLU A 110 -10.53 8.81 -5.69
C GLU A 110 -10.03 9.87 -6.67
N ARG A 111 -9.34 9.48 -7.75
CA ARG A 111 -8.97 10.39 -8.83
C ARG A 111 -10.19 11.03 -9.48
N LEU A 112 -11.21 10.25 -9.82
CA LEU A 112 -12.39 10.75 -10.53
C LEU A 112 -13.26 11.68 -9.66
N PHE A 113 -13.30 11.49 -8.34
CA PHE A 113 -14.19 12.25 -7.44
C PHE A 113 -13.49 13.31 -6.58
N TYR A 114 -12.20 13.16 -6.32
CA TYR A 114 -11.39 14.05 -5.45
C TYR A 114 -10.13 14.58 -6.13
N GLY A 115 -9.95 14.29 -7.42
CA GLY A 115 -8.89 14.88 -8.23
C GLY A 115 -9.17 16.35 -8.57
N ASP A 116 -8.92 16.72 -9.82
CA ASP A 116 -9.15 18.09 -10.28
C ASP A 116 -10.65 18.44 -10.27
N ASN A 117 -10.97 19.73 -10.32
CA ASN A 117 -12.35 20.24 -10.20
C ASN A 117 -13.34 19.63 -11.22
N THR A 118 -12.85 19.04 -12.31
CA THR A 118 -13.66 18.36 -13.32
C THR A 118 -13.07 16.98 -13.63
N PRO A 119 -13.87 15.90 -13.55
CA PRO A 119 -13.43 14.57 -13.98
C PRO A 119 -12.99 14.60 -15.45
N PRO A 120 -11.91 13.89 -15.82
CA PRO A 120 -11.49 13.79 -17.22
C PRO A 120 -12.56 13.06 -18.04
N LYS A 121 -12.63 13.33 -19.34
CA LYS A 121 -13.54 12.65 -20.28
C LYS A 121 -13.03 11.26 -20.68
N LYS A 122 -11.71 11.07 -20.73
CA LYS A 122 -11.07 9.77 -20.94
C LYS A 122 -10.00 9.53 -19.88
N LEU A 123 -9.86 8.28 -19.47
CA LEU A 123 -8.84 7.83 -18.54
C LEU A 123 -8.13 6.60 -19.12
N PHE A 124 -6.80 6.59 -19.10
CA PHE A 124 -6.03 5.40 -19.43
C PHE A 124 -5.95 4.48 -18.21
N THR A 125 -6.53 3.29 -18.32
CA THR A 125 -6.52 2.26 -17.27
C THR A 125 -5.67 1.04 -17.66
N GLY A 126 -5.17 0.98 -18.89
CA GLY A 126 -4.48 -0.20 -19.44
C GLY A 126 -5.41 -1.36 -19.81
N HIS A 127 -6.73 -1.20 -19.68
CA HIS A 127 -7.70 -2.24 -20.05
C HIS A 127 -7.62 -2.62 -21.54
N ASN A 128 -7.39 -3.90 -21.85
CA ASN A 128 -7.19 -4.42 -23.21
C ASN A 128 -6.00 -3.82 -23.97
N PHE A 129 -5.17 -2.99 -23.34
CA PHE A 129 -3.89 -2.62 -23.91
C PHE A 129 -2.97 -3.84 -23.89
N ASP A 130 -2.22 -4.04 -24.98
CA ASP A 130 -1.36 -5.21 -25.12
C ASP A 130 0.03 -4.93 -24.54
N PHE A 131 0.24 -5.35 -23.29
CA PHE A 131 1.57 -5.33 -22.68
C PHE A 131 2.34 -6.65 -22.91
N THR A 132 1.80 -7.62 -23.67
CA THR A 132 2.46 -8.93 -23.89
C THR A 132 3.39 -8.97 -25.10
N GLY A 133 3.35 -7.95 -25.96
CA GLY A 133 4.29 -7.79 -27.07
C GLY A 133 5.71 -7.43 -26.61
N VAL A 134 6.42 -6.60 -27.39
CA VAL A 134 7.78 -6.14 -27.07
C VAL A 134 7.88 -5.54 -25.66
N LEU A 135 6.85 -4.82 -25.21
CA LEU A 135 6.81 -4.23 -23.86
C LEU A 135 6.78 -5.26 -22.72
N GLY A 136 6.44 -6.52 -23.03
CA GLY A 136 6.39 -7.63 -22.08
C GLY A 136 7.63 -8.50 -22.08
N TRP A 137 8.65 -8.17 -22.88
CA TRP A 137 9.91 -8.90 -22.95
C TRP A 137 10.71 -8.82 -21.66
N HIS A 138 11.52 -9.84 -21.39
CA HIS A 138 12.55 -9.77 -20.37
C HIS A 138 13.74 -8.93 -20.88
N SER A 139 14.57 -8.44 -19.96
CA SER A 139 15.84 -7.79 -20.35
C SER A 139 16.71 -8.71 -21.22
N ILE A 140 16.66 -10.02 -20.99
CA ILE A 140 17.43 -10.99 -21.79
C ILE A 140 16.98 -10.99 -23.24
N ASP A 141 15.67 -10.97 -23.50
CA ASP A 141 15.14 -10.99 -24.87
C ASP A 141 15.56 -9.71 -25.62
N LEU A 142 15.52 -8.56 -24.94
CA LEU A 142 16.05 -7.30 -25.46
C LEU A 142 17.52 -7.41 -25.85
N TYR A 143 18.38 -7.92 -24.95
CA TYR A 143 19.80 -8.09 -25.24
C TYR A 143 20.04 -9.08 -26.40
N GLU A 144 19.25 -10.14 -26.50
CA GLU A 144 19.41 -11.16 -27.54
C GLU A 144 19.07 -10.63 -28.93
N VAL A 145 18.00 -9.83 -29.07
CA VAL A 145 17.68 -9.20 -30.36
C VAL A 145 18.66 -8.10 -30.74
N LEU A 146 19.21 -7.36 -29.76
CA LEU A 146 20.17 -6.28 -29.99
C LEU A 146 21.59 -6.81 -30.27
N GLN A 147 21.93 -8.01 -29.82
CA GLN A 147 23.26 -8.60 -30.02
C GLN A 147 23.64 -8.73 -31.50
N SER A 148 22.65 -8.86 -32.39
CA SER A 148 22.87 -8.97 -33.84
C SER A 148 23.20 -7.64 -34.52
N ASP A 149 22.95 -6.49 -33.87
CA ASP A 149 23.28 -5.16 -34.39
C ASP A 149 23.93 -4.28 -33.31
N PRO A 150 25.28 -4.21 -33.27
CA PRO A 150 26.03 -3.48 -32.25
C PRO A 150 25.64 -2.00 -32.13
N ASP A 151 25.26 -1.35 -33.24
CA ASP A 151 24.88 0.07 -33.22
C ASP A 151 23.54 0.29 -32.50
N TRP A 152 22.55 -0.57 -32.76
CA TRP A 152 21.29 -0.55 -32.01
C TRP A 152 21.49 -0.92 -30.54
N CYS A 153 22.38 -1.88 -30.26
CA CYS A 153 22.73 -2.26 -28.89
C CYS A 153 23.27 -1.05 -28.12
N GLU A 154 24.25 -0.36 -28.67
CA GLU A 154 24.83 0.84 -28.05
C GLU A 154 23.76 1.94 -27.85
N ILE A 155 22.96 2.23 -28.87
CA ILE A 155 21.93 3.28 -28.81
C ILE A 155 20.89 3.01 -27.71
N ILE A 156 20.35 1.79 -27.67
CA ILE A 156 19.27 1.43 -26.74
C ILE A 156 19.82 1.23 -25.33
N ILE A 157 20.86 0.40 -25.17
CA ILE A 157 21.37 0.04 -23.84
C ILE A 157 21.99 1.25 -23.13
N ASN A 158 22.69 2.12 -23.87
CA ASN A 158 23.26 3.35 -23.29
C ASN A 158 22.31 4.55 -23.31
N ASN A 159 21.02 4.35 -23.64
CA ASN A 159 19.98 5.36 -23.59
C ASN A 159 20.29 6.63 -24.41
N TYR A 160 20.88 6.49 -25.60
CA TYR A 160 21.29 7.65 -26.42
C TYR A 160 20.11 8.51 -26.86
N HIS A 161 18.94 7.92 -27.14
CA HIS A 161 17.71 8.70 -27.41
C HIS A 161 17.31 9.58 -26.21
N VAL A 162 17.41 9.05 -24.99
CA VAL A 162 17.07 9.78 -23.76
C VAL A 162 18.10 10.86 -23.49
N LYS A 163 19.40 10.53 -23.59
CA LYS A 163 20.51 11.48 -23.42
C LYS A 163 20.42 12.63 -24.42
N ARG A 164 20.13 12.36 -25.70
CA ARG A 164 19.93 13.38 -26.72
C ARG A 164 18.82 14.38 -26.34
N SER A 165 17.77 13.92 -25.67
CA SER A 165 16.67 14.81 -25.24
C SER A 165 16.96 15.52 -23.91
N ALA A 166 17.73 14.93 -23.01
CA ALA A 166 17.80 15.36 -21.61
C ALA A 166 19.15 15.96 -21.21
N ASN A 167 20.25 15.51 -21.82
CA ASN A 167 21.61 15.91 -21.51
C ASN A 167 22.13 16.91 -22.56
N LYS A 168 22.41 18.14 -22.09
CA LYS A 168 22.92 19.24 -22.93
C LYS A 168 24.33 18.99 -23.49
N ASP A 169 25.11 18.15 -22.83
CA ASP A 169 26.50 17.84 -23.16
C ASP A 169 26.62 16.57 -24.03
N PHE A 170 25.50 15.93 -24.36
CA PHE A 170 25.47 14.78 -25.27
C PHE A 170 25.58 15.24 -26.73
N ASP A 171 26.77 15.10 -27.30
CA ASP A 171 27.06 15.44 -28.69
C ASP A 171 26.97 14.22 -29.60
N CYS A 172 25.90 14.15 -30.39
CA CYS A 172 25.70 13.06 -31.37
C CYS A 172 26.80 13.04 -32.45
N THR A 173 27.45 14.17 -32.74
CA THR A 173 28.44 14.24 -33.83
C THR A 173 29.72 13.45 -33.55
N LEU A 174 29.94 13.08 -32.28
CA LEU A 174 31.06 12.24 -31.85
C LEU A 174 30.81 10.73 -32.02
N LEU A 175 29.58 10.34 -32.41
CA LEU A 175 29.22 8.95 -32.63
C LEU A 175 29.58 8.51 -34.07
N PRO A 176 29.74 7.19 -34.34
CA PRO A 176 29.83 6.68 -35.70
C PRO A 176 28.66 7.11 -36.58
N GLU A 177 28.91 7.36 -37.88
CA GLU A 177 27.89 7.87 -38.83
C GLU A 177 26.59 7.04 -38.81
N ARG A 178 26.71 5.71 -38.71
CA ARG A 178 25.55 4.82 -38.63
C ARG A 178 24.72 5.10 -37.37
N GLN A 179 25.35 5.32 -36.22
CA GLN A 179 24.63 5.62 -34.98
C GLN A 179 23.95 6.99 -35.03
N GLN A 180 24.59 7.99 -35.66
CA GLN A 180 23.98 9.29 -35.91
C GLN A 180 22.71 9.14 -36.74
N TYR A 181 22.79 8.42 -37.86
CA TYR A 181 21.65 8.12 -38.72
C TYR A 181 20.53 7.39 -37.97
N LEU A 182 20.85 6.35 -37.19
CA LEU A 182 19.85 5.60 -36.42
C LEU A 182 19.17 6.45 -35.34
N LEU A 183 19.90 7.38 -34.72
CA LEU A 183 19.35 8.31 -33.74
C LEU A 183 18.41 9.36 -34.36
N GLU A 184 18.57 9.66 -35.65
CA GLU A 184 17.71 10.59 -36.41
C GLU A 184 16.38 9.96 -36.86
N LEU A 185 16.27 8.62 -36.84
CA LEU A 185 15.02 7.95 -37.13
C LEU A 185 13.92 8.37 -36.14
N ASP A 186 12.69 8.51 -36.63
CA ASP A 186 11.54 8.70 -35.76
C ASP A 186 11.41 7.49 -34.84
N VAL A 187 11.21 7.72 -33.55
CA VAL A 187 11.00 6.67 -32.54
C VAL A 187 9.79 5.77 -32.85
N GLU A 188 8.85 6.21 -33.69
CA GLU A 188 7.75 5.37 -34.20
C GLU A 188 8.15 4.38 -35.29
N THR A 189 9.36 4.52 -35.85
CA THR A 189 9.85 3.67 -36.93
C THR A 189 9.92 2.21 -36.47
N THR A 190 9.33 1.33 -37.26
CA THR A 190 9.50 -0.12 -37.12
C THR A 190 10.81 -0.54 -37.77
N ILE A 191 11.64 -1.24 -37.01
CA ILE A 191 12.90 -1.81 -37.46
C ILE A 191 12.84 -3.34 -37.35
N THR A 192 13.64 -4.03 -38.14
CA THR A 192 13.78 -5.48 -38.08
C THR A 192 15.09 -5.84 -37.42
N LEU A 193 15.02 -6.64 -36.35
CA LEU A 193 16.18 -7.18 -35.64
C LEU A 193 16.20 -8.69 -35.76
N THR A 194 17.39 -9.28 -35.69
CA THR A 194 17.54 -10.73 -35.70
C THR A 194 17.63 -11.24 -34.26
N SER A 195 16.64 -12.04 -33.86
CA SER A 195 16.68 -12.82 -32.63
C SER A 195 17.42 -14.13 -32.87
N ILE A 196 18.27 -14.50 -31.91
CA ILE A 196 18.98 -15.78 -31.93
C ILE A 196 18.25 -16.71 -30.96
N ASP A 197 17.49 -17.68 -31.48
CA ASP A 197 16.82 -18.66 -30.63
C ASP A 197 17.87 -19.54 -29.92
N LYS A 198 17.98 -19.38 -28.61
CA LYS A 198 18.81 -20.22 -27.73
C LYS A 198 17.94 -21.22 -26.96
N GLY A 199 16.97 -21.86 -27.61
CA GLY A 199 16.26 -23.08 -27.18
C GLY A 199 15.74 -23.10 -25.73
N ALA A 200 14.42 -23.10 -25.53
CA ALA A 200 13.69 -23.36 -24.29
C ALA A 200 14.53 -23.40 -22.98
N ARG A 201 14.74 -22.23 -22.36
CA ARG A 201 15.39 -22.12 -21.06
C ARG A 201 14.46 -22.60 -19.94
N GLY A 202 14.59 -23.86 -19.56
CA GLY A 202 14.18 -24.33 -18.24
C GLY A 202 15.04 -23.71 -17.14
N ASN A 203 14.47 -23.56 -15.95
CA ASN A 203 15.05 -22.91 -14.77
C ASN A 203 16.57 -23.14 -14.58
N PHE A 204 17.26 -22.05 -14.23
CA PHE A 204 18.67 -22.01 -13.87
C PHE A 204 18.96 -22.96 -12.71
N GLU A 205 19.40 -24.18 -13.01
CA GLU A 205 20.34 -24.93 -12.14
C GLU A 205 21.02 -26.16 -12.76
N HIS A 206 20.74 -26.58 -14.00
CA HIS A 206 21.33 -27.83 -14.53
C HIS A 206 21.78 -27.80 -15.99
N GLN A 207 22.53 -26.77 -16.42
CA GLN A 207 23.19 -26.81 -17.73
C GLN A 207 24.60 -26.21 -17.69
N ARG A 208 25.50 -26.90 -16.97
CA ARG A 208 26.93 -26.95 -17.30
C ARG A 208 27.24 -28.37 -17.71
N GLU A 209 26.94 -28.69 -18.96
CA GLU A 209 27.48 -29.79 -19.77
C GLU A 209 26.44 -30.09 -20.84
N LEU A 210 26.68 -29.56 -22.05
CA LEU A 210 26.17 -29.95 -23.37
C LEU A 210 26.26 -28.74 -24.29
N ASN A 211 27.48 -28.28 -24.55
CA ASN A 211 27.77 -27.50 -25.75
C ASN A 211 28.33 -28.46 -26.79
N GLN A 212 27.56 -28.74 -27.82
CA GLN A 212 27.96 -28.58 -29.22
C GLN A 212 26.81 -29.04 -30.13
N THR A 213 26.61 -28.31 -31.23
CA THR A 213 25.69 -28.60 -32.35
C THR A 213 24.18 -28.49 -32.11
N ALA A 214 23.70 -27.30 -31.72
CA ALA A 214 22.34 -26.88 -32.06
C ALA A 214 22.41 -25.75 -33.10
N VAL A 215 21.81 -25.98 -34.26
CA VAL A 215 21.62 -24.97 -35.31
C VAL A 215 20.84 -23.81 -34.72
N LYS A 216 21.46 -22.63 -34.63
CA LYS A 216 20.78 -21.40 -34.17
C LYS A 216 19.78 -20.99 -35.25
N ALA A 217 18.49 -21.10 -34.95
CA ALA A 217 17.47 -20.53 -35.82
C ALA A 217 17.51 -19.00 -35.65
N GLU A 218 17.83 -18.29 -36.73
CA GLU A 218 17.73 -16.83 -36.78
C GLU A 218 16.27 -16.46 -37.09
N ASN A 219 15.62 -15.83 -36.14
CA ASN A 219 14.25 -15.36 -36.29
C ASN A 219 14.26 -13.83 -36.43
N GLN A 220 13.70 -13.31 -37.52
CA GLN A 220 13.52 -11.88 -37.66
C GLN A 220 12.32 -11.41 -36.85
N VAL A 221 12.52 -10.34 -36.08
CA VAL A 221 11.47 -9.72 -35.26
C VAL A 221 11.36 -8.25 -35.65
N SER A 222 10.14 -7.82 -35.95
CA SER A 222 9.84 -6.41 -36.19
C SER A 222 9.47 -5.73 -34.88
N VAL A 223 10.19 -4.68 -34.52
CA VAL A 223 10.02 -3.92 -33.27
C VAL A 223 10.00 -2.44 -33.58
N ARG A 224 9.34 -1.65 -32.74
CA ARG A 224 9.43 -0.18 -32.84
C ARG A 224 10.47 0.34 -31.88
N ILE A 225 11.18 1.38 -32.32
CA ILE A 225 12.23 2.01 -31.52
C ILE A 225 11.67 2.47 -30.15
N ILE A 226 10.48 3.06 -30.14
CA ILE A 226 9.81 3.50 -28.92
C ILE A 226 9.57 2.36 -27.93
N ASP A 227 9.19 1.17 -28.40
CA ASP A 227 8.94 0.01 -27.53
C ASP A 227 10.27 -0.48 -26.90
N LEU A 228 11.39 -0.42 -27.64
CA LEU A 228 12.73 -0.75 -27.11
C LEU A 228 13.21 0.26 -26.06
N ILE A 229 13.03 1.57 -26.31
CA ILE A 229 13.40 2.63 -25.36
C ILE A 229 12.59 2.47 -24.06
N LEU A 230 11.27 2.25 -24.16
CA LEU A 230 10.40 2.07 -23.00
C LEU A 230 10.73 0.79 -22.24
N LEU A 231 11.05 -0.30 -22.94
CA LEU A 231 11.43 -1.57 -22.32
C LEU A 231 12.75 -1.48 -21.54
N GLN A 232 13.75 -0.79 -22.10
CA GLN A 232 15.03 -0.54 -21.43
C GLN A 232 14.84 0.31 -20.17
N ASN A 233 13.91 1.27 -20.19
CA ASN A 233 13.67 2.21 -19.11
C ASN A 233 12.45 1.88 -18.24
N ARG A 234 11.97 0.63 -18.28
CA ARG A 234 10.70 0.23 -17.65
C ARG A 234 10.58 0.55 -16.15
N GLY A 235 11.70 0.58 -15.42
CA GLY A 235 11.73 0.99 -14.02
C GLY A 235 11.27 2.44 -13.85
N SER A 236 11.89 3.37 -14.58
CA SER A 236 11.51 4.78 -14.59
C SER A 236 10.13 5.02 -15.18
N SER A 237 9.75 4.31 -16.25
CA SER A 237 8.43 4.45 -16.90
C SER A 237 7.27 4.30 -15.91
N SER A 238 7.36 3.35 -14.97
CA SER A 238 6.34 3.16 -13.93
C SER A 238 6.22 4.33 -12.94
N CYS A 239 7.30 5.06 -12.68
CA CYS A 239 7.33 6.21 -11.78
C CYS A 239 6.79 7.50 -12.41
N THR A 240 6.64 7.53 -13.75
CA THR A 240 6.17 8.71 -14.49
C THR A 240 4.66 8.76 -14.72
N HIS A 241 3.93 7.66 -14.49
CA HIS A 241 2.48 7.59 -14.71
C HIS A 241 1.75 7.13 -13.45
N HIS A 242 1.13 8.08 -12.78
CA HIS A 242 0.32 7.91 -11.59
C HIS A 242 -0.94 8.78 -11.70
N LEU A 243 -1.96 8.55 -10.88
CA LEU A 243 -3.20 9.32 -11.00
C LEU A 243 -3.09 10.73 -10.39
N LEU A 244 -1.93 11.17 -9.93
CA LEU A 244 -1.75 12.50 -9.32
C LEU A 244 -2.01 13.69 -10.25
N GLY A 245 -2.05 13.48 -11.56
CA GLY A 245 -2.23 14.56 -12.55
C GLY A 245 -2.93 14.09 -13.81
N ASN A 246 -2.73 14.83 -14.90
CA ASN A 246 -3.45 14.63 -16.15
C ASN A 246 -2.76 13.71 -17.16
N THR A 247 -1.59 13.14 -16.84
CA THR A 247 -0.77 12.32 -17.76
C THR A 247 -1.50 11.11 -18.34
N LEU A 248 -2.49 10.59 -17.62
CA LEU A 248 -3.33 9.45 -18.03
C LEU A 248 -4.73 9.86 -18.48
N THR A 249 -4.90 11.11 -18.94
CA THR A 249 -6.19 11.65 -19.39
C THR A 249 -6.13 12.10 -20.85
N GLU A 250 -7.27 12.53 -21.41
CA GLU A 250 -7.30 13.10 -22.77
C GLU A 250 -6.45 14.37 -22.92
N SER A 251 -6.19 15.10 -21.83
CA SER A 251 -5.46 16.38 -21.82
C SER A 251 -4.23 16.33 -20.91
N PRO A 252 -3.18 15.58 -21.27
CA PRO A 252 -2.00 15.42 -20.45
C PRO A 252 -1.26 16.72 -20.34
N GLU A 253 -1.05 17.15 -19.11
CA GLU A 253 -0.08 18.17 -18.81
C GLU A 253 1.32 17.58 -19.02
N HIS A 254 2.12 18.26 -19.84
CA HIS A 254 3.50 17.86 -20.15
C HIS A 254 4.48 18.05 -18.97
N THR A 255 4.01 18.64 -17.88
CA THR A 255 4.71 18.79 -16.61
C THR A 255 3.98 17.99 -15.55
N GLY A 256 3.93 16.67 -15.74
CA GLY A 256 3.33 15.80 -14.74
C GLY A 256 4.05 15.93 -13.40
N GLN A 257 3.33 15.71 -12.31
CA GLN A 257 4.00 15.33 -11.07
C GLN A 257 4.81 14.07 -11.43
N ILE A 258 6.13 14.08 -11.23
CA ILE A 258 7.01 12.93 -11.44
C ILE A 258 7.67 12.67 -10.11
N LYS A 259 7.63 11.42 -9.65
CA LYS A 259 8.31 11.03 -8.41
C LYS A 259 9.76 10.71 -8.71
N LEU A 260 10.65 11.68 -8.50
CA LEU A 260 12.09 11.52 -8.60
C LEU A 260 12.75 11.66 -7.22
N TYR A 261 13.63 10.72 -6.88
CA TYR A 261 14.40 10.75 -5.64
C TYR A 261 15.86 11.05 -5.95
N ALA A 262 16.44 11.97 -5.19
CA ALA A 262 17.85 12.32 -5.31
C ALA A 262 18.50 12.46 -3.92
N PRO A 263 19.76 12.03 -3.75
CA PRO A 263 20.49 12.31 -2.53
C PRO A 263 20.74 13.82 -2.41
N LYS A 264 20.82 14.34 -1.17
CA LYS A 264 21.10 15.76 -0.90
C LYS A 264 22.42 16.25 -1.52
N SER A 265 23.36 15.34 -1.78
CA SER A 265 24.64 15.61 -2.42
C SER A 265 24.57 15.72 -3.95
N MET A 266 23.45 15.34 -4.58
CA MET A 266 23.29 15.45 -6.03
C MET A 266 23.29 16.91 -6.44
N ASN A 267 24.10 17.25 -7.45
CA ASN A 267 24.10 18.60 -8.00
C ASN A 267 22.80 18.89 -8.79
N LYS A 268 22.42 20.17 -8.88
CA LYS A 268 21.16 20.57 -9.52
C LYS A 268 21.13 20.26 -11.02
N GLU A 269 22.27 20.28 -11.70
CA GLU A 269 22.33 20.00 -13.14
C GLU A 269 21.98 18.54 -13.42
N LYS A 270 22.58 17.62 -12.67
CA LYS A 270 22.31 16.18 -12.77
C LYS A 270 20.87 15.85 -12.42
N PHE A 271 20.32 16.47 -11.37
CA PHE A 271 18.90 16.34 -11.04
C PHE A 271 18.00 16.80 -12.21
N ASN A 272 18.32 17.94 -12.83
CA ASN A 272 17.57 18.45 -13.97
C ASN A 272 17.69 17.55 -15.20
N GLU A 273 18.84 16.92 -15.44
CA GLU A 273 19.01 15.91 -16.49
C GLU A 273 18.14 14.67 -16.24
N ASP A 274 18.14 14.15 -15.02
CA ASP A 274 17.33 12.98 -14.65
C ASP A 274 15.83 13.32 -14.77
N PHE A 275 15.42 14.50 -14.30
CA PHE A 275 14.05 15.00 -14.48
C PHE A 275 13.65 15.12 -15.95
N LYS A 276 14.51 15.70 -16.80
CA LYS A 276 14.27 15.78 -18.26
C LYS A 276 14.20 14.40 -18.92
N SER A 277 15.01 13.45 -18.44
CA SER A 277 14.99 12.06 -18.92
C SER A 277 13.64 11.42 -18.65
N ASP A 278 13.13 11.54 -17.42
CA ASP A 278 11.82 11.03 -17.03
C ASP A 278 10.68 11.75 -17.77
N CYS A 279 10.76 13.06 -17.98
CA CYS A 279 9.81 13.79 -18.82
C CYS A 279 9.78 13.26 -20.27
N TYR A 280 10.95 12.98 -20.86
CA TYR A 280 11.02 12.42 -22.21
C TYR A 280 10.44 11.00 -22.27
N LEU A 281 10.75 10.15 -21.29
CA LEU A 281 10.16 8.81 -21.18
C LEU A 281 8.63 8.88 -21.02
N GLN A 282 8.14 9.81 -20.20
CA GLN A 282 6.70 10.06 -20.04
C GLN A 282 6.05 10.44 -21.37
N GLN A 283 6.68 11.31 -22.15
CA GLN A 283 6.21 11.71 -23.48
C GLN A 283 6.16 10.53 -24.45
N LEU A 284 7.20 9.70 -24.50
CA LEU A 284 7.23 8.50 -25.33
C LEU A 284 6.13 7.51 -24.94
N GLN A 285 5.95 7.26 -23.64
CA GLN A 285 4.92 6.35 -23.17
C GLN A 285 3.50 6.91 -23.42
N THR A 286 3.29 8.21 -23.25
CA THR A 286 2.05 8.89 -23.61
C THR A 286 1.76 8.77 -25.10
N LYS A 287 2.78 8.99 -25.95
CA LYS A 287 2.70 8.82 -27.41
C LYS A 287 2.27 7.39 -27.73
N ARG A 288 2.96 6.40 -27.14
CA ARG A 288 2.65 4.96 -27.28
C ARG A 288 1.22 4.60 -26.88
N PHE A 289 0.72 5.12 -25.76
CA PHE A 289 -0.63 4.84 -25.27
C PHE A 289 -1.74 5.45 -26.14
N ARG A 290 -1.44 6.50 -26.91
CA ARG A 290 -2.41 7.23 -27.73
C ARG A 290 -2.58 6.72 -29.15
N GLU A 291 -1.71 5.81 -29.59
CA GLU A 291 -1.78 5.20 -30.92
C GLU A 291 -3.05 4.36 -31.13
N SER A 292 -3.74 3.99 -30.04
CA SER A 292 -4.99 3.25 -30.10
C SER A 292 -5.94 3.68 -29.00
N ASP A 293 -7.24 3.43 -29.17
CA ASP A 293 -8.22 3.56 -28.09
C ASP A 293 -8.14 2.42 -27.05
N LEU A 294 -7.32 1.38 -27.28
CA LEU A 294 -7.11 0.32 -26.30
C LEU A 294 -6.41 0.88 -25.06
N GLY A 295 -6.84 0.45 -23.88
CA GLY A 295 -6.37 0.98 -22.60
C GLY A 295 -7.11 2.23 -22.14
N TRP A 296 -7.83 2.92 -23.03
CA TRP A 296 -8.62 4.11 -22.68
C TRP A 296 -10.06 3.75 -22.40
N VAL A 297 -10.61 4.33 -21.34
CA VAL A 297 -12.04 4.30 -21.04
C VAL A 297 -12.59 5.71 -21.09
N THR A 298 -13.83 5.85 -21.55
CA THR A 298 -14.53 7.12 -21.50
C THR A 298 -15.30 7.21 -20.19
N VAL A 299 -15.24 8.37 -19.55
CA VAL A 299 -15.83 8.66 -18.24
C VAL A 299 -17.17 9.34 -18.44
N ILE A 300 -18.22 8.78 -17.85
CA ILE A 300 -19.60 9.30 -17.93
C ILE A 300 -20.15 9.49 -16.52
N PRO A 301 -20.11 10.73 -15.99
CA PRO A 301 -20.74 11.04 -14.71
C PRO A 301 -22.26 10.84 -14.77
N TYR A 302 -22.83 10.08 -13.84
CA TYR A 302 -24.28 9.98 -13.65
C TYR A 302 -24.75 11.01 -12.63
N ASN A 303 -24.07 11.09 -11.49
CA ASN A 303 -24.29 12.09 -10.45
C ASN A 303 -22.98 12.36 -9.67
N GLN A 304 -23.05 13.12 -8.57
CA GLN A 304 -21.89 13.48 -7.75
C GLN A 304 -21.23 12.31 -6.98
N ASN A 305 -21.86 11.14 -6.98
CA ASN A 305 -21.47 9.97 -6.20
C ASN A 305 -21.28 8.71 -7.06
N LEU A 306 -21.70 8.73 -8.32
CA LEU A 306 -21.69 7.59 -9.23
C LEU A 306 -21.22 8.03 -10.62
N ILE A 307 -20.15 7.40 -11.08
CA ILE A 307 -19.57 7.58 -12.41
C ILE A 307 -19.54 6.22 -13.10
N PHE A 308 -19.96 6.18 -14.35
CA PHE A 308 -19.75 5.03 -15.23
C PHE A 308 -18.51 5.25 -16.09
N VAL A 309 -17.85 4.16 -16.46
CA VAL A 309 -16.81 4.17 -17.51
C VAL A 309 -17.14 3.14 -18.57
N TYR A 310 -16.77 3.39 -19.82
CA TYR A 310 -17.03 2.48 -20.93
C TYR A 310 -15.86 2.40 -21.92
N ASP A 311 -15.69 1.23 -22.55
CA ASP A 311 -14.54 0.90 -23.42
C ASP A 311 -14.80 1.06 -24.93
N GLY A 312 -15.91 1.69 -25.31
CA GLY A 312 -16.36 1.81 -26.71
C GLY A 312 -17.04 0.56 -27.30
N HIS A 313 -16.95 -0.61 -26.65
CA HIS A 313 -17.50 -1.88 -27.15
C HIS A 313 -18.74 -2.34 -26.38
N GLY A 314 -19.37 -1.42 -25.64
CA GLY A 314 -20.52 -1.70 -24.79
C GLY A 314 -20.19 -2.43 -23.49
N ASN A 315 -18.90 -2.61 -23.16
CA ASN A 315 -18.52 -3.00 -21.81
C ASN A 315 -18.46 -1.75 -20.93
N TYR A 316 -18.90 -1.90 -19.69
CA TYR A 316 -18.89 -0.81 -18.72
C TYR A 316 -18.41 -1.27 -17.34
N ASP A 317 -17.97 -0.29 -16.56
CA ASP A 317 -17.73 -0.41 -15.13
C ASP A 317 -18.32 0.83 -14.44
N PHE A 318 -18.37 0.82 -13.12
CA PHE A 318 -18.84 1.97 -12.34
C PHE A 318 -17.99 2.20 -11.10
N PHE A 319 -17.86 3.47 -10.71
CA PHE A 319 -17.16 3.90 -9.53
C PHE A 319 -18.11 4.67 -8.61
N ILE A 320 -18.08 4.31 -7.34
CA ILE A 320 -18.81 4.97 -6.29
C ILE A 320 -17.82 5.86 -5.54
N LYS A 321 -18.23 7.10 -5.28
CA LYS A 321 -17.42 8.07 -4.52
C LYS A 321 -17.02 7.50 -3.17
N ASN A 322 -15.74 7.63 -2.82
CA ASN A 322 -15.16 7.14 -1.56
C ASN A 322 -15.28 5.62 -1.32
N GLN A 323 -15.33 4.83 -2.39
CA GLN A 323 -15.30 3.38 -2.25
C GLN A 323 -13.95 2.85 -1.76
N ARG A 324 -13.92 1.58 -1.33
CA ARG A 324 -12.72 0.87 -0.90
C ARG A 324 -12.51 -0.40 -1.70
N ASP A 325 -11.25 -0.73 -1.97
CA ASP A 325 -10.85 -1.95 -2.68
C ASP A 325 -10.92 -3.20 -1.78
N LYS A 326 -10.70 -2.99 -0.48
CA LYS A 326 -10.62 -4.04 0.53
C LYS A 326 -11.55 -3.77 1.70
N GLU A 327 -11.95 -4.86 2.34
CA GLU A 327 -12.67 -4.82 3.60
C GLU A 327 -11.72 -4.39 4.73
N PHE A 328 -12.16 -3.44 5.57
CA PHE A 328 -11.39 -3.06 6.74
C PHE A 328 -11.36 -4.18 7.78
N ASN A 329 -10.16 -4.56 8.22
CA ASN A 329 -10.01 -5.51 9.31
C ASN A 329 -10.15 -4.82 10.67
N HIS A 330 -11.27 -5.08 11.34
CA HIS A 330 -11.51 -4.57 12.69
C HIS A 330 -10.61 -5.19 13.77
N GLN A 331 -9.98 -6.34 13.50
CA GLN A 331 -9.13 -7.12 14.42
C GLN A 331 -7.64 -6.93 14.09
N LEU A 332 -7.02 -5.85 14.58
CA LEU A 332 -5.61 -5.54 14.34
C LEU A 332 -4.66 -6.66 14.82
N PHE A 333 -4.95 -7.24 15.99
CA PHE A 333 -4.13 -8.28 16.61
C PHE A 333 -4.73 -9.69 16.48
N GLY A 334 -5.62 -9.89 15.50
CA GLY A 334 -6.29 -11.17 15.29
C GLY A 334 -7.06 -11.64 16.52
N SER A 335 -6.84 -12.89 16.95
CA SER A 335 -7.45 -13.46 18.15
C SER A 335 -6.72 -13.12 19.46
N LYS A 336 -5.55 -12.44 19.38
CA LYS A 336 -4.68 -12.24 20.55
C LYS A 336 -5.12 -11.10 21.46
N LEU A 337 -5.78 -10.10 20.91
CA LEU A 337 -6.33 -8.97 21.67
C LEU A 337 -7.63 -8.52 21.03
N LYS A 338 -8.73 -8.54 21.79
CA LYS A 338 -10.00 -7.98 21.32
C LYS A 338 -9.82 -6.49 21.09
N ARG A 339 -10.53 -5.96 20.09
CA ARG A 339 -10.60 -4.51 19.85
C ARG A 339 -11.01 -3.68 21.07
N ALA A 340 -11.80 -4.23 21.99
CA ALA A 340 -12.21 -3.53 23.22
C ALA A 340 -11.06 -3.28 24.19
N ASP A 341 -9.98 -4.05 24.01
CA ASP A 341 -8.81 -4.05 24.87
C ASP A 341 -7.62 -3.34 24.23
N ILE A 342 -7.80 -2.72 23.06
CA ILE A 342 -6.79 -1.87 22.43
C ILE A 342 -6.74 -0.53 23.19
N PRO A 343 -5.61 -0.17 23.83
CA PRO A 343 -5.47 1.06 24.61
C PRO A 343 -5.70 2.33 23.82
N SER A 344 -5.93 3.44 24.54
CA SER A 344 -6.19 4.72 23.90
C SER A 344 -5.01 5.24 23.08
N PHE A 345 -3.77 4.94 23.50
CA PHE A 345 -2.54 5.43 22.88
C PHE A 345 -2.13 4.73 21.57
N ILE A 346 -2.79 3.65 21.16
CA ILE A 346 -2.48 2.95 19.90
C ILE A 346 -3.05 3.76 18.72
N GLU A 347 -2.27 4.77 18.29
CA GLU A 347 -2.67 5.71 17.25
C GLU A 347 -2.73 5.10 15.86
N ASP A 348 -1.94 4.07 15.55
CA ASP A 348 -1.94 3.44 14.22
C ASP A 348 -3.35 2.94 13.89
N TYR A 349 -3.97 2.16 14.79
CA TYR A 349 -5.31 1.65 14.62
C TYR A 349 -6.37 2.75 14.44
N ARG A 350 -6.29 3.80 15.27
CA ARG A 350 -7.21 4.94 15.21
C ARG A 350 -7.10 5.66 13.88
N PHE A 351 -5.87 5.88 13.44
CA PHE A 351 -5.59 6.48 12.15
C PHE A 351 -6.08 5.60 10.99
N GLU A 352 -5.87 4.28 11.01
CA GLU A 352 -6.40 3.40 9.93
C GLU A 352 -7.91 3.44 9.86
N ARG A 353 -8.57 3.47 11.03
CA ARG A 353 -10.02 3.51 11.11
C ARG A 353 -10.55 4.86 10.62
N TRP A 354 -9.97 5.97 11.06
CA TRP A 354 -10.32 7.30 10.57
C TRP A 354 -10.09 7.38 9.05
N ASP A 355 -8.92 6.93 8.58
CA ASP A 355 -8.59 6.91 7.16
C ASP A 355 -9.62 6.07 6.41
N TYR A 356 -9.95 4.86 6.84
CA TYR A 356 -10.91 4.03 6.11
C TYR A 356 -12.34 4.58 6.12
N PHE A 357 -12.86 5.02 7.27
CA PHE A 357 -14.30 5.32 7.43
C PHE A 357 -14.66 6.79 7.26
N GLU A 358 -13.74 7.69 7.59
CA GLU A 358 -14.02 9.13 7.71
C GLU A 358 -13.31 9.92 6.63
N TYR A 359 -12.08 9.55 6.27
CA TYR A 359 -11.33 10.29 5.27
C TYR A 359 -11.95 10.19 3.86
N GLN A 360 -12.12 11.36 3.26
CA GLN A 360 -12.62 11.59 1.91
C GLN A 360 -11.61 12.47 1.18
N GLY A 361 -10.89 11.89 0.23
CA GLY A 361 -9.86 12.60 -0.52
C GLY A 361 -9.11 11.67 -1.45
N HIS A 362 -8.01 12.17 -2.01
CA HIS A 362 -7.21 11.48 -3.01
C HIS A 362 -5.91 10.95 -2.38
N ARG A 363 -5.99 9.75 -1.79
CA ARG A 363 -4.91 9.18 -0.95
C ARG A 363 -3.60 9.03 -1.71
N GLU A 364 -3.63 8.75 -3.00
CA GLU A 364 -2.41 8.69 -3.80
C GLU A 364 -1.69 10.06 -3.80
N SER A 365 -2.44 11.14 -3.99
CA SER A 365 -1.94 12.52 -3.92
C SER A 365 -1.50 12.91 -2.52
N ASP A 366 -2.29 12.58 -1.51
CA ASP A 366 -1.90 12.86 -0.13
C ASP A 366 -0.63 12.10 0.29
N ASN A 367 -0.47 10.86 -0.17
CA ASN A 367 0.76 10.09 0.05
C ASN A 367 1.97 10.76 -0.60
N HIS A 368 1.81 11.28 -1.81
CA HIS A 368 2.88 12.03 -2.48
C HIS A 368 3.22 13.31 -1.71
N LEU A 369 2.21 14.08 -1.31
CA LEU A 369 2.40 15.31 -0.55
C LEU A 369 2.98 15.07 0.84
N ALA A 370 2.60 13.98 1.51
CA ALA A 370 3.16 13.57 2.78
C ALA A 370 4.64 13.22 2.68
N GLU A 371 5.03 12.55 1.60
CA GLU A 371 6.42 12.23 1.30
C GLU A 371 7.25 13.48 0.99
N GLN A 372 6.74 14.38 0.17
CA GLN A 372 7.36 15.70 -0.04
C GLN A 372 7.53 16.46 1.29
N HIS A 373 6.47 16.50 2.10
CA HIS A 373 6.47 17.16 3.41
C HIS A 373 7.52 16.55 4.36
N PHE A 374 7.64 15.22 4.38
CA PHE A 374 8.66 14.53 5.19
C PHE A 374 10.09 14.96 4.79
N TYR A 375 10.42 14.94 3.51
CA TYR A 375 11.76 15.36 3.05
C TYR A 375 12.01 16.85 3.25
N ASN A 376 11.00 17.70 3.02
CA ASN A 376 11.09 19.15 3.20
C ASN A 376 11.28 19.55 4.67
N THR A 377 10.82 18.73 5.62
CA THR A 377 10.99 18.94 7.07
C THR A 377 12.25 18.28 7.65
N GLY A 378 13.19 17.86 6.79
CA GLY A 378 14.50 17.35 7.20
C GLY A 378 14.62 15.82 7.20
N GLY A 379 13.58 15.09 6.80
CA GLY A 379 13.61 13.65 6.60
C GLY A 379 14.67 13.18 5.60
N SER A 380 14.99 11.90 5.65
CA SER A 380 15.98 11.22 4.82
C SER A 380 15.60 9.76 4.61
N GLN A 381 16.24 9.08 3.65
CA GLN A 381 16.01 7.64 3.46
C GLN A 381 16.37 6.82 4.72
N GLY A 382 17.44 7.21 5.43
CA GLY A 382 17.93 6.49 6.61
C GLY A 382 17.02 6.57 7.84
N ASN A 383 16.09 7.53 7.88
CA ASN A 383 15.12 7.68 8.96
C ASN A 383 13.66 7.66 8.46
N TYR A 384 13.40 7.08 7.28
CA TYR A 384 12.06 6.99 6.72
C TYR A 384 11.18 6.05 7.57
N PRO A 385 10.16 6.56 8.29
CA PRO A 385 9.42 5.77 9.27
C PRO A 385 8.28 4.94 8.64
N GLY A 386 8.23 4.88 7.31
CA GLY A 386 7.14 4.27 6.54
C GLY A 386 6.08 5.27 6.09
N ASN A 387 5.49 5.00 4.93
CA ASN A 387 4.50 5.84 4.26
C ASN A 387 3.31 6.20 5.18
N ARG A 388 2.80 5.23 5.95
CA ARG A 388 1.65 5.46 6.85
C ARG A 388 1.96 6.46 7.96
N THR A 389 3.16 6.39 8.54
CA THR A 389 3.59 7.27 9.61
C THR A 389 3.72 8.70 9.13
N ILE A 390 4.33 8.91 7.95
CA ILE A 390 4.46 10.24 7.36
C ILE A 390 3.12 10.79 6.88
N LEU A 391 2.21 9.94 6.36
CA LEU A 391 0.86 10.34 5.96
C LEU A 391 0.05 10.82 7.16
N ARG A 392 0.10 10.08 8.27
CA ARG A 392 -0.53 10.50 9.53
C ARG A 392 0.01 11.86 9.98
N LYS A 393 1.34 12.02 10.03
CA LYS A 393 1.98 13.27 10.45
C LYS A 393 1.58 14.43 9.53
N TYR A 394 1.57 14.20 8.21
CA TYR A 394 1.14 15.19 7.23
C TYR A 394 -0.30 15.65 7.49
N TYR A 395 -1.24 14.73 7.70
CA TYR A 395 -2.62 15.10 8.02
C TYR A 395 -2.76 15.80 9.38
N GLN A 396 -1.93 15.47 10.37
CA GLN A 396 -1.89 16.19 11.65
C GLN A 396 -1.41 17.63 11.47
N ASP A 397 -0.28 17.80 10.77
CA ASP A 397 0.32 19.11 10.50
C ASP A 397 -0.61 20.00 9.65
N LYS A 398 -1.46 19.40 8.80
CA LYS A 398 -2.49 20.09 8.00
C LYS A 398 -3.81 20.33 8.75
N GLY A 399 -3.98 19.81 9.96
CA GLY A 399 -5.25 19.89 10.69
C GLY A 399 -6.39 19.08 10.04
N ILE A 400 -6.05 18.05 9.25
CA ILE A 400 -7.02 17.14 8.61
C ILE A 400 -7.35 15.98 9.56
N TYR A 401 -6.32 15.41 10.20
CA TYR A 401 -6.48 14.37 11.23
C TYR A 401 -6.15 14.93 12.60
N HIS A 402 -7.08 14.81 13.54
CA HIS A 402 -6.91 15.22 14.92
C HIS A 402 -6.79 13.97 15.79
N PRO A 403 -5.57 13.55 16.17
CA PRO A 403 -5.40 12.41 17.05
C PRO A 403 -6.12 12.69 18.37
N GLN A 404 -6.79 11.67 18.89
CA GLN A 404 -7.40 11.75 20.22
C GLN A 404 -6.33 11.51 21.29
N HIS A 405 -5.29 12.34 21.29
CA HIS A 405 -4.31 12.35 22.36
C HIS A 405 -5.00 12.81 23.64
N ARG A 406 -5.30 11.85 24.51
CA ARG A 406 -5.78 12.15 25.84
C ARG A 406 -4.55 12.56 26.66
N THR A 407 -4.49 13.82 27.05
CA THR A 407 -3.55 14.32 28.06
C THR A 407 -4.34 14.74 29.29
N THR A 408 -3.73 14.62 30.45
CA THR A 408 -4.31 15.09 31.70
C THR A 408 -3.28 15.87 32.48
N ASN A 409 -3.74 16.91 33.18
CA ASN A 409 -2.93 17.64 34.16
C ASN A 409 -3.07 17.04 35.57
N ILE A 410 -3.86 15.97 35.72
CA ILE A 410 -4.02 15.27 37.00
C ILE A 410 -2.72 14.54 37.32
N ARG A 411 -2.10 14.93 38.44
CA ARG A 411 -0.98 14.21 39.05
C ARG A 411 -1.57 13.17 39.99
N SER A 412 -1.50 11.89 39.61
CA SER A 412 -1.88 10.79 40.49
C SER A 412 -0.73 10.45 41.44
N ASN A 413 -1.07 10.10 42.68
CA ASN A 413 -0.11 9.62 43.66
C ASN A 413 0.39 8.19 43.35
N ASP A 414 -0.29 7.49 42.44
CA ASP A 414 0.10 6.14 41.99
C ASP A 414 1.28 6.15 41.00
N PHE A 415 1.78 7.34 40.64
CA PHE A 415 2.85 7.55 39.69
C PHE A 415 3.90 8.50 40.28
N ASN A 416 5.16 8.29 39.90
CA ASN A 416 6.28 9.15 40.28
C ASN A 416 6.42 10.30 39.29
N HIS A 417 6.61 11.52 39.82
CA HIS A 417 6.93 12.68 39.01
C HIS A 417 8.42 12.70 38.66
N VAL A 418 8.73 12.72 37.37
CA VAL A 418 10.10 12.73 36.85
C VAL A 418 10.24 13.70 35.67
N VAL A 419 11.47 14.15 35.41
CA VAL A 419 11.79 14.98 34.25
C VAL A 419 12.64 14.17 33.28
N VAL A 420 12.14 13.97 32.07
CA VAL A 420 12.81 13.21 31.00
C VAL A 420 13.01 14.12 29.80
N ASP A 421 14.26 14.40 29.44
CA ASP A 421 14.62 15.30 28.32
C ASP A 421 13.89 16.65 28.37
N GLY A 422 13.79 17.23 29.58
CA GLY A 422 13.13 18.51 29.83
C GLY A 422 11.59 18.45 29.84
N LYS A 423 10.98 17.27 29.72
CA LYS A 423 9.53 17.06 29.82
C LYS A 423 9.16 16.50 31.19
N GLU A 424 8.22 17.15 31.87
CA GLU A 424 7.60 16.59 33.08
C GLU A 424 6.71 15.39 32.71
N MET A 425 6.92 14.26 33.38
CA MET A 425 6.17 13.03 33.17
C MET A 425 5.79 12.38 34.50
N MET A 426 4.68 11.67 34.51
CA MET A 426 4.26 10.80 35.61
C MET A 426 4.50 9.35 35.18
N ILE A 427 5.35 8.61 35.91
CA ILE A 427 5.80 7.27 35.54
C ILE A 427 5.51 6.30 36.69
N SER A 428 4.90 5.16 36.39
CA SER A 428 4.67 4.12 37.40
C SER A 428 5.98 3.42 37.74
N GLU A 429 6.06 2.83 38.92
CA GLU A 429 7.01 1.76 39.15
C GLU A 429 6.74 0.57 38.20
N LEU A 430 7.65 -0.41 38.21
CA LEU A 430 7.40 -1.68 37.53
C LEU A 430 6.16 -2.34 38.13
N ILE A 431 5.24 -2.77 37.26
CA ILE A 431 4.00 -3.42 37.67
C ILE A 431 4.33 -4.74 38.35
N THR A 432 3.78 -4.93 39.54
CA THR A 432 4.06 -6.08 40.41
C THR A 432 3.23 -7.32 40.05
N ILE A 433 3.67 -8.51 40.50
CA ILE A 433 2.90 -9.75 40.40
C ILE A 433 1.50 -9.57 41.04
N ARG A 434 1.45 -8.90 42.21
CA ARG A 434 0.19 -8.58 42.90
C ARG A 434 -0.78 -7.77 42.02
N GLU A 435 -0.29 -6.76 41.33
CA GLU A 435 -1.12 -5.93 40.44
C GLU A 435 -1.59 -6.68 39.20
N LEU A 436 -0.74 -7.56 38.63
CA LEU A 436 -1.13 -8.44 37.55
C LEU A 436 -2.26 -9.38 37.99
N ILE A 437 -2.15 -10.01 39.17
CA ILE A 437 -3.19 -10.86 39.73
C ILE A 437 -4.49 -10.08 39.95
N ASP A 438 -4.44 -8.85 40.49
CA ASP A 438 -5.62 -7.99 40.67
C ASP A 438 -6.31 -7.69 39.33
N PHE A 439 -5.53 -7.38 38.30
CA PHE A 439 -6.04 -7.15 36.94
C PHE A 439 -6.73 -8.40 36.39
N LEU A 440 -6.10 -9.57 36.46
CA LEU A 440 -6.66 -10.82 35.93
C LEU A 440 -7.96 -11.19 36.64
N ASN A 441 -7.99 -11.08 37.97
CA ASN A 441 -9.18 -11.35 38.78
C ASN A 441 -10.34 -10.40 38.48
N LYS A 442 -10.04 -9.13 38.14
CA LYS A 442 -11.06 -8.10 37.85
C LYS A 442 -11.41 -8.00 36.36
N ASN A 443 -10.76 -8.77 35.50
CA ASN A 443 -10.97 -8.74 34.06
C ASN A 443 -11.18 -10.15 33.50
N GLU A 444 -12.20 -10.85 34.04
CA GLU A 444 -12.56 -12.21 33.63
C GLU A 444 -12.79 -12.34 32.12
N ASP A 445 -13.37 -11.31 31.46
CA ASP A 445 -13.56 -11.34 30.01
C ASP A 445 -12.21 -11.50 29.28
N TYR A 446 -11.17 -10.77 29.69
CA TYR A 446 -9.83 -10.92 29.13
C TYR A 446 -9.26 -12.32 29.36
N VAL A 447 -9.33 -12.81 30.60
CA VAL A 447 -8.80 -14.12 30.99
C VAL A 447 -9.39 -15.24 30.11
N ASN A 448 -10.68 -15.18 29.82
CA ASN A 448 -11.40 -16.21 29.06
C ASN A 448 -10.94 -16.38 27.61
N TYR A 449 -10.39 -15.34 26.98
CA TYR A 449 -9.92 -15.43 25.59
C TYR A 449 -8.40 -15.25 25.45
N ARG A 450 -7.70 -14.95 26.53
CA ARG A 450 -6.26 -14.71 26.56
C ARG A 450 -5.53 -15.85 25.83
N GLN A 451 -4.56 -15.47 24.99
CA GLN A 451 -3.69 -16.40 24.28
C GLN A 451 -2.22 -16.04 24.60
N GLY A 452 -1.37 -17.06 24.69
CA GLY A 452 0.06 -16.90 24.95
C GLY A 452 0.52 -17.76 26.11
N ASP A 453 1.77 -17.54 26.52
CA ASP A 453 2.42 -18.34 27.55
C ASP A 453 1.69 -18.23 28.91
N SER A 454 1.76 -19.31 29.68
CA SER A 454 1.18 -19.37 31.02
C SER A 454 1.82 -18.36 31.97
N LEU A 455 0.98 -17.58 32.66
CA LEU A 455 1.44 -16.56 33.60
C LEU A 455 1.81 -17.14 34.97
N GLY A 456 1.17 -18.24 35.40
CA GLY A 456 1.44 -18.89 36.69
C GLY A 456 2.90 -19.23 36.94
N PRO A 457 3.55 -20.01 36.07
CA PRO A 457 4.94 -20.42 36.28
C PRO A 457 5.90 -19.24 36.47
N THR A 458 5.73 -18.22 35.64
CA THR A 458 6.64 -17.06 35.54
C THR A 458 6.37 -15.99 36.60
N ASN A 459 5.26 -16.12 37.33
CA ASN A 459 4.86 -15.21 38.41
C ASN A 459 4.54 -15.96 39.72
N SER A 460 5.16 -17.14 39.91
CA SER A 460 4.92 -18.03 41.07
C SER A 460 5.76 -17.70 42.31
N ASP A 461 6.47 -16.56 42.30
CA ASP A 461 7.28 -16.15 43.45
C ASP A 461 6.38 -15.86 44.67
N LYS A 462 6.89 -16.16 45.86
CA LYS A 462 6.18 -15.86 47.12
C LYS A 462 6.12 -14.36 47.38
N ASP A 463 7.13 -13.62 46.93
CA ASP A 463 7.15 -12.17 47.01
C ASP A 463 6.36 -11.56 45.85
N LEU A 464 5.09 -11.26 46.12
CA LEU A 464 4.18 -10.70 45.12
C LEU A 464 4.47 -9.24 44.77
N ASP A 465 5.39 -8.58 45.48
CA ASP A 465 5.78 -7.20 45.21
C ASP A 465 6.94 -7.13 44.19
N LEU A 466 7.42 -8.27 43.71
CA LEU A 466 8.35 -8.36 42.58
C LEU A 466 7.68 -7.98 41.25
N PRO A 467 8.44 -7.51 40.24
CA PRO A 467 7.92 -7.21 38.91
C PRO A 467 7.29 -8.43 38.21
N ALA A 468 6.15 -8.20 37.55
CA ALA A 468 5.45 -9.24 36.82
C ALA A 468 6.08 -9.55 35.46
N SER A 469 6.09 -10.84 35.10
CA SER A 469 6.38 -11.33 33.75
C SER A 469 5.09 -11.50 32.97
N CYS A 470 5.00 -10.91 31.78
CA CYS A 470 3.80 -10.98 30.96
C CYS A 470 4.11 -10.80 29.47
N THR A 471 3.14 -11.15 28.62
CA THR A 471 3.26 -10.94 27.17
C THR A 471 2.94 -9.51 26.80
N PHE A 472 3.33 -9.09 25.58
CA PHE A 472 2.97 -7.78 25.07
C PHE A 472 1.45 -7.52 25.05
N PHE A 473 0.62 -8.54 24.78
CA PHE A 473 -0.83 -8.38 24.75
C PHE A 473 -1.45 -8.26 26.15
N ASP A 474 -0.82 -8.88 27.17
CA ASP A 474 -1.18 -8.66 28.57
C ASP A 474 -0.98 -7.21 28.96
N VAL A 475 0.17 -6.64 28.58
CA VAL A 475 0.50 -5.23 28.83
C VAL A 475 -0.53 -4.30 28.18
N LEU A 476 -0.90 -4.54 26.93
CA LEU A 476 -1.92 -3.72 26.25
C LEU A 476 -3.28 -3.82 26.96
N SER A 477 -3.72 -5.04 27.28
CA SER A 477 -4.99 -5.24 27.98
C SER A 477 -5.00 -4.61 29.37
N TYR A 478 -3.89 -4.74 30.11
CA TYR A 478 -3.69 -4.10 31.42
C TYR A 478 -3.78 -2.58 31.33
N ILE A 479 -3.08 -1.96 30.36
CA ILE A 479 -3.15 -0.50 30.17
C ILE A 479 -4.58 -0.07 29.88
N ASN A 480 -5.28 -0.73 28.96
CA ASN A 480 -6.68 -0.38 28.66
C ASN A 480 -7.58 -0.51 29.90
N TRP A 481 -7.43 -1.58 30.67
CA TRP A 481 -8.17 -1.77 31.92
C TRP A 481 -7.86 -0.67 32.93
N LEU A 482 -6.59 -0.32 33.10
CA LEU A 482 -6.15 0.71 34.05
C LEU A 482 -6.59 2.11 33.61
N GLU A 483 -6.58 2.43 32.31
CA GLU A 483 -7.16 3.66 31.77
C GLU A 483 -8.66 3.75 32.08
N ASN A 484 -9.39 2.65 31.93
CA ASN A 484 -10.82 2.59 32.23
C ASN A 484 -11.11 2.73 33.73
N LYS A 485 -10.25 2.19 34.59
CA LYS A 485 -10.36 2.26 36.05
C LYS A 485 -9.98 3.65 36.59
N SER A 486 -8.83 4.16 36.19
CA SER A 486 -8.26 5.43 36.68
C SER A 486 -8.85 6.67 35.99
N LYS A 487 -9.42 6.50 34.80
CA LYS A 487 -9.80 7.60 33.88
C LYS A 487 -8.60 8.49 33.47
N LEU A 488 -7.38 8.01 33.68
CA LEU A 488 -6.16 8.65 33.21
C LEU A 488 -5.76 8.06 31.85
N PRO A 489 -5.18 8.87 30.96
CA PRO A 489 -4.54 8.37 29.75
C PRO A 489 -3.19 7.76 30.08
N LEU A 490 -2.96 6.53 29.61
CA LEU A 490 -1.77 5.76 29.93
C LEU A 490 -1.14 5.24 28.64
N ARG A 491 0.19 5.11 28.64
CA ARG A 491 0.96 4.58 27.53
C ARG A 491 2.25 3.97 28.01
N LEU A 492 2.87 3.17 27.15
CA LEU A 492 4.24 2.77 27.33
C LEU A 492 5.20 3.95 27.11
N LEU A 493 6.33 3.89 27.80
CA LEU A 493 7.46 4.76 27.50
C LEU A 493 7.97 4.44 26.10
N SER A 494 8.31 5.49 25.35
CA SER A 494 9.07 5.33 24.12
C SER A 494 10.48 4.84 24.43
N TYR A 495 11.14 4.27 23.42
CA TYR A 495 12.52 3.81 23.57
C TYR A 495 13.46 4.93 24.08
N GLU A 496 13.36 6.14 23.53
CA GLU A 496 14.18 7.27 23.97
C GLU A 496 13.84 7.71 25.40
N GLU A 497 12.56 7.78 25.77
CA GLU A 497 12.18 8.14 27.16
C GLU A 497 12.70 7.10 28.17
N TYR A 498 12.55 5.81 27.86
CA TYR A 498 13.10 4.73 28.68
C TYR A 498 14.63 4.81 28.78
N LYS A 499 15.30 5.17 27.68
CA LYS A 499 16.75 5.32 27.62
C LYS A 499 17.25 6.49 28.46
N SER A 500 16.59 7.64 28.35
CA SER A 500 16.92 8.85 29.11
C SER A 500 16.73 8.65 30.61
N LEU A 501 15.69 7.94 31.04
CA LEU A 501 15.46 7.59 32.45
C LEU A 501 16.58 6.75 33.07
N ARG A 502 17.28 5.96 32.25
CA ARG A 502 18.36 5.07 32.67
C ARG A 502 19.74 5.73 32.55
N ASN A 503 19.82 7.04 32.27
CA ASN A 503 21.07 7.77 32.09
C ASN A 503 22.07 7.12 31.11
N ASN A 504 21.58 6.44 30.07
CA ASN A 504 22.40 5.63 29.14
C ASN A 504 23.19 4.47 29.80
N GLU A 505 22.89 4.07 31.04
CA GLU A 505 23.43 2.86 31.66
C GLU A 505 22.74 1.61 31.10
N PHE A 506 23.04 1.32 29.83
CA PHE A 506 22.66 0.07 29.18
C PHE A 506 23.92 -0.77 29.00
N SER A 507 23.85 -2.03 29.41
CA SER A 507 24.77 -3.02 28.87
C SER A 507 24.53 -3.10 27.37
N ASN A 508 25.57 -2.82 26.57
CA ASN A 508 25.50 -3.15 25.14
C ASN A 508 25.28 -4.67 25.05
N PRO A 509 24.22 -5.13 24.37
CA PRO A 509 24.06 -6.56 24.16
C PRO A 509 25.30 -7.05 23.39
N ASN A 510 26.05 -7.99 23.98
CA ASN A 510 27.18 -8.62 23.32
C ASN A 510 26.65 -9.51 22.18
N ARG A 511 26.35 -8.89 21.03
CA ARG A 511 25.96 -9.63 19.82
C ARG A 511 27.13 -10.51 19.40
N GLY A 512 26.97 -11.82 19.56
CA GLY A 512 27.95 -12.81 19.11
C GLY A 512 28.30 -13.91 20.12
N GLN A 513 27.76 -13.89 21.34
CA GLN A 513 27.86 -15.02 22.27
C GLN A 513 26.52 -15.75 22.32
N GLY A 514 26.54 -17.07 22.12
CA GLY A 514 25.37 -17.90 22.34
C GLY A 514 25.02 -17.86 23.83
N SER A 515 23.93 -17.17 24.17
CA SER A 515 23.34 -17.10 25.52
C SER A 515 24.29 -16.66 26.64
N ASP A 516 24.12 -15.42 27.11
CA ASP A 516 24.78 -14.86 28.31
C ASP A 516 24.32 -15.53 29.63
N MET A 517 23.39 -16.49 29.54
CA MET A 517 22.77 -17.16 30.68
C MET A 517 23.56 -18.40 31.12
N ASN A 518 23.95 -18.45 32.38
CA ASN A 518 24.45 -19.66 33.02
C ASN A 518 23.29 -20.33 33.76
N PHE A 519 22.91 -21.54 33.35
CA PHE A 519 21.84 -22.29 33.98
C PHE A 519 22.40 -23.20 35.08
N PHE A 520 21.79 -23.18 36.26
CA PHE A 520 22.22 -23.99 37.40
C PHE A 520 21.07 -24.87 37.91
N LYS A 521 21.39 -26.08 38.38
CA LYS A 521 20.48 -26.89 39.20
C LYS A 521 20.25 -26.21 40.54
N PRO A 522 19.14 -26.54 41.24
CA PRO A 522 18.97 -26.19 42.66
C PRO A 522 20.13 -26.69 43.55
N THR A 523 20.86 -27.71 43.10
CA THR A 523 22.06 -28.25 43.76
C THR A 523 23.36 -27.49 43.42
N GLY A 524 23.30 -26.47 42.56
CA GLY A 524 24.43 -25.63 42.16
C GLY A 524 25.23 -26.11 40.94
N GLU A 525 24.90 -27.26 40.34
CA GLU A 525 25.59 -27.74 39.12
C GLU A 525 25.14 -26.98 37.87
N LYS A 526 26.09 -26.62 37.00
CA LYS A 526 25.84 -25.88 35.76
C LYS A 526 25.34 -26.79 34.61
N TYR A 527 24.33 -26.36 33.85
CA TYR A 527 23.92 -27.03 32.61
C TYR A 527 24.76 -26.58 31.41
N ALA A 528 24.94 -27.48 30.45
CA ALA A 528 25.51 -27.15 29.14
C ALA A 528 24.42 -26.48 28.27
N SER A 529 24.56 -25.17 28.08
CA SER A 529 23.92 -24.39 27.00
C SER A 529 22.40 -24.16 27.06
N HIS A 530 21.61 -24.92 27.82
CA HIS A 530 20.17 -24.68 28.00
C HIS A 530 19.62 -25.28 29.32
N PRO A 531 18.51 -24.77 29.88
CA PRO A 531 17.85 -25.38 31.04
C PRO A 531 17.19 -26.72 30.66
N PRO A 532 16.88 -27.61 31.63
CA PRO A 532 16.15 -28.84 31.35
C PRO A 532 14.75 -28.46 30.82
N TYR A 533 14.39 -28.98 29.66
CA TYR A 533 13.06 -28.76 29.09
C TYR A 533 12.02 -29.44 29.98
N MET A 534 11.19 -28.64 30.64
CA MET A 534 9.89 -29.08 31.14
C MET A 534 8.95 -29.18 29.94
N ALA A 535 8.13 -30.23 29.87
CA ALA A 535 7.12 -30.32 28.82
C ALA A 535 6.12 -29.16 28.99
N GLN A 536 5.64 -28.58 27.87
CA GLN A 536 4.74 -27.42 27.90
C GLN A 536 3.52 -27.63 28.81
N ASN A 537 2.94 -28.84 28.80
CA ASN A 537 1.81 -29.18 29.66
C ASN A 537 2.16 -29.16 31.16
N ASP A 538 3.36 -29.60 31.53
CA ASP A 538 3.80 -29.60 32.94
C ASP A 538 4.10 -28.16 33.41
N PHE A 539 4.66 -27.34 32.50
CA PHE A 539 4.87 -25.92 32.74
C PHE A 539 3.53 -25.20 32.92
N ASP A 540 2.58 -25.38 31.99
CA ASP A 540 1.28 -24.70 32.02
C ASP A 540 0.42 -25.04 33.24
N ASN A 541 0.68 -26.18 33.90
CA ASN A 541 -0.04 -26.61 35.10
C ASN A 541 0.54 -26.06 36.42
N LEU A 542 1.62 -25.27 36.40
CA LEU A 542 2.08 -24.58 37.61
C LEU A 542 1.12 -23.44 37.93
N HIS A 543 0.50 -23.50 39.10
CA HIS A 543 -0.54 -22.56 39.53
C HIS A 543 0.04 -21.20 39.95
N LEU A 544 -0.74 -20.13 39.71
CA LEU A 544 -0.55 -18.79 40.25
C LEU A 544 -0.70 -18.77 41.78
#